data_AF-A0A7K3M6U1-F1
#
_entry.id   AF-A0A7K3M6U1-F1
#
_cell.length_a   1.000
_cell.length_b   1.000
_cell.length_c   1.000
_cell.angle_alpha   90.00
_cell.angle_beta   90.00
_cell.angle_gamma   90.00
#
_symmetry.space_group_name_H-M   'P 1'
#
loop_
_entity.id
_entity.type
_entity.pdbx_description
1 polymer ?
#
loop_
_entity_poly.entity_id
_entity_poly.type
_entity_poly.pdbx_seq_one_letter_code
_entity_poly.pdbx_strand_id
1 'polypeptide(L)' 'MQGGEHRESRDEQGLSNDETRFTCGCRTSREEYHDGSIEHVVIRHDGKLLSHETIGERGA' A
#
# COMPACT_ATOMS: atom_id res chain seq x y z
N MET A 1 7.29 10.56 -16.32
CA MET A 1 7.15 9.46 -15.33
C MET A 1 6.49 8.31 -16.04
N GLN A 2 7.28 7.39 -16.61
CA GLN A 2 6.76 6.28 -17.40
C GLN A 2 7.50 5.00 -17.00
N GLY A 3 6.73 3.95 -16.72
CA GLY A 3 7.22 2.64 -16.35
C GLY A 3 7.14 2.39 -14.86
N GLY A 4 6.33 1.41 -14.51
CA GLY A 4 6.20 0.79 -13.20
C GLY A 4 5.37 -0.48 -13.33
N GLU A 5 5.51 -1.38 -12.37
CA GLU A 5 4.63 -2.55 -12.22
C GLU A 5 3.52 -2.17 -11.24
N HIS A 6 2.27 -2.39 -11.66
CA HIS A 6 1.09 -2.31 -10.80
C HIS A 6 0.64 -3.74 -10.53
N ARG A 7 0.50 -4.09 -9.25
CA ARG A 7 -0.11 -5.35 -8.83
C ARG A 7 -1.28 -5.07 -7.90
N GLU A 8 -2.43 -5.58 -8.28
CA GLU A 8 -3.63 -5.60 -7.44
C GLU A 8 -4.01 -7.04 -7.12
N SER A 9 -4.47 -7.28 -5.89
CA SER A 9 -5.06 -8.54 -5.48
C SER A 9 -6.14 -8.29 -4.44
N ARG A 10 -7.22 -9.07 -4.51
CA ARG A 10 -8.35 -8.96 -3.59
C ARG A 10 -8.93 -10.33 -3.36
N ASP A 11 -9.23 -10.65 -2.10
CA ASP A 11 -9.97 -11.86 -1.76
C ASP A 11 -11.47 -11.60 -1.58
N GLU A 12 -12.23 -12.68 -1.41
CA GLU A 12 -13.69 -12.62 -1.24
C GLU A 12 -14.11 -12.08 0.14
N GLN A 13 -13.17 -11.94 1.08
CA GLN A 13 -13.41 -11.57 2.47
C GLN A 13 -13.00 -10.12 2.78
N GLY A 14 -12.63 -9.34 1.76
CA GLY A 14 -12.34 -7.92 1.90
C GLY A 14 -10.88 -7.58 2.18
N LEU A 15 -9.97 -8.55 2.15
CA LEU A 15 -8.53 -8.26 2.10
C LEU A 15 -8.18 -7.80 0.68
N SER A 16 -7.61 -6.61 0.54
CA SER A 16 -7.11 -6.10 -0.73
C SER A 16 -5.67 -5.61 -0.57
N ASN A 17 -4.85 -5.83 -1.59
CA ASN A 17 -3.49 -5.31 -1.68
C ASN A 17 -3.30 -4.65 -3.05
N ASP A 18 -2.96 -3.37 -3.02
CA ASP A 18 -2.65 -2.55 -4.18
C ASP A 18 -1.21 -2.05 -4.05
N GLU A 19 -0.32 -2.51 -4.93
CA GLU A 19 1.09 -2.14 -4.94
C GLU A 19 1.48 -1.56 -6.30
N THR A 20 2.07 -0.36 -6.28
CA THR A 20 2.73 0.21 -7.45
C THR A 20 4.22 0.37 -7.18
N ARG A 21 5.04 -0.22 -8.04
CA ARG A 21 6.49 -0.05 -8.01
C ARG A 21 6.95 0.70 -9.25
N PHE A 22 7.57 1.84 -9.04
CA PHE A 22 8.06 2.72 -10.09
C PHE A 22 9.43 2.24 -10.60
N THR A 23 9.74 2.49 -11.87
CA THR A 23 11.05 2.18 -12.48
C THR A 23 12.23 2.79 -11.75
N CYS A 24 12.05 3.93 -11.07
CA CYS A 24 13.09 4.53 -10.26
C CYS A 24 13.43 3.73 -9.00
N GLY A 25 12.61 2.73 -8.63
CA GLY A 25 12.73 1.89 -7.43
C GLY A 25 11.78 2.28 -6.29
N CYS A 26 11.07 3.41 -6.40
CA CYS A 26 10.07 3.79 -5.40
C CYS A 26 8.92 2.78 -5.39
N ARG A 27 8.27 2.62 -4.24
CA ARG A 27 7.10 1.75 -4.07
C ARG A 27 6.04 2.45 -3.25
N THR A 28 4.78 2.30 -3.65
CA THR A 28 3.62 2.60 -2.81
C THR A 28 2.81 1.32 -2.66
N SER A 29 2.30 1.05 -1.46
CA SER A 29 1.44 -0.10 -1.19
C SER A 29 0.28 0.31 -0.29
N ARG A 30 -0.94 -0.04 -0.68
CA ARG A 30 -2.16 0.12 0.10
C ARG A 30 -2.77 -1.25 0.35
N GLU A 31 -2.94 -1.60 1.61
CA GLU A 31 -3.54 -2.85 2.04
C GLU A 31 -4.80 -2.56 2.85
N GLU A 32 -5.92 -3.19 2.51
CA GLU A 32 -7.16 -3.15 3.28
C GLU A 32 -7.34 -4.50 3.93
N TYR A 33 -7.53 -4.55 5.24
CA TYR A 33 -7.67 -5.78 6.01
C TYR A 33 -9.15 -6.11 6.26
N HIS A 34 -9.41 -7.35 6.71
CA HIS A 34 -10.77 -7.84 6.99
C HIS A 34 -11.53 -7.04 8.05
N ASP A 35 -10.82 -6.37 8.96
CA ASP A 35 -11.42 -5.50 9.98
C ASP A 35 -11.74 -4.10 9.44
N GLY A 36 -11.54 -3.85 8.15
CA GLY A 36 -11.73 -2.56 7.51
C GLY A 36 -10.60 -1.57 7.78
N SER A 37 -9.55 -1.98 8.50
CA SER A 37 -8.35 -1.15 8.63
C SER A 37 -7.59 -1.09 7.30
N ILE A 38 -6.93 0.04 7.06
CA ILE A 38 -6.18 0.31 5.86
C ILE A 38 -4.77 0.71 6.26
N GLU A 39 -3.78 0.08 5.67
CA GLU A 39 -2.40 0.53 5.75
C GLU A 39 -1.92 1.06 4.41
N HIS A 40 -1.36 2.27 4.42
CA HIS A 40 -0.75 2.90 3.26
C HIS A 40 0.71 3.23 3.54
N VAL A 41 1.60 2.73 2.69
CA VAL A 41 3.05 2.85 2.86
C VAL A 41 3.68 3.39 1.58
N VAL A 42 4.59 4.35 1.72
CA VAL A 42 5.39 4.91 0.63
C VAL A 42 6.87 4.76 0.94
N ILE A 43 7.59 4.07 0.07
CA ILE A 43 9.03 3.81 0.19
C ILE A 43 9.74 4.42 -1.02
N ARG A 44 10.79 5.19 -0.77
CA ARG A 44 11.66 5.68 -1.83
C ARG A 44 12.62 4.60 -2.30
N HIS A 45 13.10 4.76 -3.52
CA HIS A 45 14.06 3.86 -4.15
C HIS A 45 15.37 3.58 -3.40
N ASP A 46 15.68 4.38 -2.37
CA ASP A 46 16.82 4.23 -1.48
C ASP A 46 16.48 3.38 -0.24
N GLY A 47 15.26 2.81 -0.20
CA GLY A 47 14.72 2.06 0.93
C GLY A 47 14.15 2.94 2.04
N LYS A 48 14.18 4.27 1.91
CA LYS A 48 13.67 5.17 2.95
C LYS A 48 12.14 5.15 2.98
N LEU A 49 11.57 4.83 4.14
CA LEU A 49 10.16 5.03 4.42
C LEU A 49 9.84 6.54 4.43
N LEU A 50 8.94 6.96 3.55
CA LEU A 50 8.46 8.35 3.49
C LEU A 50 7.16 8.57 4.23
N SER A 51 6.22 7.63 4.11
CA SER A 51 4.91 7.67 4.77
C SER A 51 4.51 6.27 5.19
N HIS A 52 3.89 6.18 6.35
CA HIS A 52 3.18 5.00 6.84
C HIS A 52 1.96 5.51 7.59
N GLU A 53 0.79 5.24 7.03
CA GLU A 53 -0.49 5.69 7.52
C GLU A 53 -1.36 4.46 7.79
N THR A 54 -1.92 4.38 8.99
CA THR A 54 -2.92 3.37 9.36
C THR A 54 -4.24 4.09 9.59
N ILE A 55 -5.25 3.75 8.79
CA ILE A 55 -6.62 4.24 8.93
C ILE A 55 -7.45 3.08 9.47
N GLY A 56 -8.06 3.26 10.63
CA GLY A 56 -8.94 2.25 11.20
C GLY A 56 -9.74 2.86 12.35
N GLU A 57 -10.92 2.32 12.61
CA GLU A 57 -11.71 2.71 13.78
C GLU A 57 -11.02 2.16 15.04
N ARG A 58 -10.11 2.95 15.60
CA ARG A 58 -9.83 2.86 17.04
C ARG A 58 -10.99 3.52 17.76
N GLY A 59 -12.06 2.77 18.00
CA GLY A 59 -13.03 3.12 19.02
C GLY A 59 -12.27 3.35 20.33
N ALA A 60 -12.22 4.62 20.76
CA ALA A 60 -11.63 5.06 22.02
C ALA A 60 -12.43 4.55 23.22
#